data_AF-A0A959MWE7-F1
#
_entry.id   AF-A0A959MWE7-F1
#
_cell.length_a   1.000
_cell.length_b   1.000
_cell.length_c   1.000
_cell.angle_alpha   90.00
_cell.angle_beta   90.00
_cell.angle_gamma   90.00
#
_symmetry.space_group_name_H-M   'P 1'
#
loop_
_entity.id
_entity.type
_entity.pdbx_description
1 polymer ?
#
loop_
_entity_poly.entity_id
_entity_poly.type
_entity_poly.pdbx_seq_one_letter_code
_entity_poly.pdbx_strand_id
1 'polypeptide(L)'
;MEDKSNMFLLSVGIGRLAPVLIMPLFYKFKSLDDEELKERIMRLCGKTGINVEGIFSFDMSKNTKKANAAFTGMGKSKRIILGDTLLEKFTPEEIEFVFAHEMGHYANRHLTKLVLISTVSTFLGLYITSLLFSNTLGLFGFTNQYEIAALPLLFLYLSIYGLITTPITNIFSRKYEWEADTYALETTRDRAAFISSMEKLAEQNLSERTPNKIIEFLFHSHPSLSKRIEFARNYEL
;
A
#
# COMPACT_ATOMS: atom_id res chain seq x y z
N MET A 1 21.26 12.43 -26.34
CA MET A 1 21.17 11.27 -25.41
C MET A 1 21.42 11.70 -23.95
N GLU A 2 22.13 12.81 -23.72
CA GLU A 2 22.36 13.41 -22.37
C GLU A 2 21.09 13.88 -21.65
N ASP A 3 20.11 14.44 -22.36
CA ASP A 3 18.92 15.05 -21.73
C ASP A 3 18.03 14.06 -20.96
N LYS A 4 17.92 12.81 -21.46
CA LYS A 4 17.13 11.76 -20.80
C LYS A 4 17.81 11.22 -19.53
N SER A 5 19.14 11.27 -19.48
CA SER A 5 19.92 10.86 -18.30
C SER A 5 19.75 11.86 -17.16
N ASN A 6 19.77 13.16 -17.47
CA ASN A 6 19.56 14.24 -16.51
C ASN A 6 18.14 14.22 -15.92
N MET A 7 17.13 13.97 -16.74
CA MET A 7 15.74 13.89 -16.28
C MET A 7 15.50 12.63 -15.41
N PHE A 8 16.16 11.51 -15.71
CA PHE A 8 16.14 10.31 -14.88
C PHE A 8 16.82 10.54 -13.52
N LEU A 9 18.01 11.16 -13.51
CA LEU A 9 18.72 11.49 -12.28
C LEU A 9 17.94 12.51 -11.43
N LEU A 10 17.30 13.49 -12.06
CA LEU A 10 16.44 14.46 -11.40
C LEU A 10 15.21 13.80 -10.78
N SER A 11 14.53 12.91 -11.51
CA SER A 11 13.34 12.20 -11.00
C SER A 11 13.68 11.22 -9.88
N VAL A 12 14.80 10.49 -9.97
CA VAL A 12 15.33 9.67 -8.88
C VAL A 12 15.75 10.54 -7.69
N GLY A 13 16.35 11.70 -7.96
CA GLY A 13 16.72 12.69 -6.95
C GLY A 13 15.51 13.24 -6.20
N ILE A 14 14.48 13.69 -6.91
CA ILE A 14 13.22 14.15 -6.32
C ILE A 14 12.52 13.01 -5.57
N GLY A 15 12.47 11.80 -6.12
CA GLY A 15 11.87 10.64 -5.44
C GLY A 15 12.56 10.29 -4.12
N ARG A 16 13.89 10.48 -4.02
CA ARG A 16 14.65 10.27 -2.77
C ARG A 16 14.57 11.44 -1.80
N LEU A 17 14.58 12.66 -2.33
CA LEU A 17 14.62 13.87 -1.52
C LEU A 17 13.23 14.30 -1.05
N ALA A 18 12.16 14.01 -1.80
CA ALA A 18 10.81 14.41 -1.45
C ALA A 18 10.35 13.87 -0.06
N PRO A 19 10.55 12.59 0.30
CA PRO A 19 10.19 12.12 1.65
C PRO A 19 10.99 12.80 2.76
N VAL A 20 12.19 13.31 2.49
CA VAL A 20 13.09 13.90 3.50
C VAL A 20 12.95 15.42 3.59
N LEU A 21 12.73 16.10 2.46
CA LEU A 21 12.65 17.56 2.38
C LEU A 21 11.22 18.06 2.35
N ILE A 22 10.31 17.35 1.68
CA ILE A 22 8.93 17.81 1.46
C ILE A 22 8.04 17.33 2.60
N MET A 23 8.10 16.06 3.00
CA MET A 23 7.23 15.55 4.07
C MET A 23 7.35 16.33 5.40
N PRO A 24 8.56 16.71 5.89
CA PRO A 24 8.66 17.48 7.13
C PRO A 24 8.10 18.90 7.06
N LEU A 25 7.91 19.48 5.86
CA LEU A 25 7.24 20.77 5.70
C LEU A 25 5.73 20.66 6.02
N PHE A 26 5.15 19.48 5.84
CA PHE A 26 3.72 19.22 6.06
C PHE A 26 3.43 18.47 7.36
N TYR A 27 4.37 17.64 7.84
CA TYR A 27 4.17 16.77 8.99
C TYR A 27 5.29 16.93 10.02
N LYS A 28 4.92 17.24 11.26
CA LYS A 28 5.84 17.27 12.39
C LYS A 28 5.88 15.89 13.04
N PHE A 29 6.99 15.18 12.87
CA PHE A 29 7.25 13.93 13.55
C PHE A 29 7.73 14.21 14.97
N LYS A 30 7.11 13.56 15.96
CA LYS A 30 7.56 13.55 17.35
C LYS A 30 7.99 12.14 17.71
N SER A 31 8.91 11.99 18.66
CA SER A 31 9.12 10.66 19.25
C SER A 31 7.82 10.22 19.91
N LEU A 32 7.49 8.94 19.85
CA LEU A 32 6.34 8.42 20.58
C LEU A 32 6.55 8.68 22.08
N ASP A 33 5.55 9.12 22.84
CA ASP A 33 5.73 9.40 24.27
C ASP A 33 5.46 8.14 25.13
N ASP A 34 4.69 7.19 24.60
CA ASP A 34 4.33 5.94 25.27
C ASP A 34 5.48 4.91 25.24
N GLU A 35 6.19 4.80 26.35
CA GLU A 35 7.33 3.88 26.50
C GLU A 35 6.91 2.40 26.52
N GLU A 36 5.72 2.07 27.03
CA GLU A 36 5.22 0.68 27.04
C GLU A 36 4.93 0.21 25.62
N LEU A 37 4.22 1.03 24.84
CA LEU A 37 3.94 0.74 23.44
C LEU A 37 5.22 0.69 22.61
N LYS A 38 6.19 1.57 22.87
CA LYS A 38 7.52 1.47 22.24
C LYS A 38 8.17 0.11 22.52
N GLU A 39 8.18 -0.33 23.78
CA GLU A 39 8.81 -1.59 24.14
C GLU A 39 8.13 -2.77 23.46
N ARG A 40 6.78 -2.79 23.43
CA ARG A 40 5.97 -3.80 22.72
C ARG A 40 6.35 -3.87 21.24
N ILE A 41 6.38 -2.72 20.55
CA ILE A 41 6.74 -2.62 19.13
C ILE A 41 8.20 -3.02 18.87
N MET A 42 9.14 -2.60 19.74
CA MET A 42 10.55 -2.98 19.63
C MET A 42 10.74 -4.49 19.83
N ARG A 43 9.98 -5.11 20.73
CA ARG A 43 9.99 -6.56 20.96
C ARG A 43 9.51 -7.32 19.71
N LEU A 44 8.48 -6.82 19.03
CA LEU A 44 8.08 -7.35 17.73
C LEU A 44 9.19 -7.21 16.67
N CYS A 45 9.80 -6.02 16.57
CA CYS A 45 10.90 -5.79 15.62
C CYS A 45 12.09 -6.74 15.86
N GLY A 46 12.43 -7.00 17.12
CA GLY A 46 13.50 -7.93 17.51
C GLY A 46 13.27 -9.37 17.04
N LYS A 47 12.02 -9.87 17.10
CA LYS A 47 11.67 -11.22 16.63
C LYS A 47 11.82 -11.41 15.12
N THR A 48 11.85 -10.32 14.36
CA THR A 48 11.68 -10.32 12.89
C THR A 48 12.92 -9.80 12.16
N GLY A 49 13.96 -9.43 12.90
CA GLY A 49 15.22 -8.91 12.35
C GLY A 49 15.09 -7.52 11.72
N ILE A 50 14.00 -6.79 12.01
CA ILE A 50 13.82 -5.42 11.53
C ILE A 50 14.56 -4.47 12.49
N ASN A 51 15.65 -3.87 12.01
CA ASN A 51 16.33 -2.80 12.72
C ASN A 51 15.63 -1.47 12.45
N VAL A 52 15.15 -0.83 13.51
CA VAL A 52 14.49 0.48 13.50
C VAL A 52 15.27 1.47 14.34
N GLU A 53 15.50 2.65 13.78
CA GLU A 53 16.21 3.78 14.38
C GLU A 53 15.34 4.50 15.42
N GLY A 54 14.02 4.42 15.28
CA GLY A 54 13.09 4.99 16.26
C GLY A 54 11.62 4.83 15.86
N ILE A 55 10.76 5.02 16.86
CA ILE A 55 9.30 5.04 16.73
C ILE A 55 8.83 6.47 16.95
N PHE A 56 8.07 6.97 15.99
CA PHE A 56 7.60 8.35 15.93
C PHE A 56 6.09 8.39 15.79
N SER A 57 5.48 9.44 16.31
CA SER A 57 4.09 9.79 16.08
C SER A 57 3.97 11.02 15.18
N PHE A 58 2.86 11.15 14.46
CA PHE A 58 2.53 12.37 13.70
C PHE A 58 1.03 12.69 13.75
N ASP A 59 0.71 13.98 13.67
CA ASP A 59 -0.66 14.50 13.71
C ASP A 59 -1.37 14.23 12.36
N MET A 60 -1.92 13.02 12.18
CA MET A 60 -2.67 12.65 10.98
C MET A 60 -4.11 13.18 11.04
N SER A 61 -4.66 13.33 12.26
CA SER A 61 -6.01 13.83 12.54
C SER A 61 -6.34 15.17 11.89
N LYS A 62 -5.33 16.01 11.65
CA LYS A 62 -5.48 17.32 10.97
C LYS A 62 -6.00 17.20 9.55
N ASN A 63 -5.71 16.08 8.87
CA ASN A 63 -6.04 15.87 7.46
C ASN A 63 -6.98 14.69 7.23
N THR A 64 -7.04 13.71 8.14
CA THR A 64 -7.91 12.54 7.98
C THR A 64 -8.25 11.86 9.29
N LYS A 65 -9.38 11.15 9.32
CA LYS A 65 -9.81 10.30 10.45
C LYS A 65 -9.33 8.85 10.33
N LYS A 66 -8.68 8.48 9.22
CA LYS A 66 -8.16 7.12 9.00
C LYS A 66 -7.06 6.82 10.01
N ALA A 67 -6.94 5.59 10.47
CA ALA A 67 -5.78 5.11 11.21
C ALA A 67 -4.73 4.56 10.25
N ASN A 68 -3.45 4.79 10.55
CA ASN A 68 -2.35 4.34 9.71
C ASN A 68 -1.07 4.13 10.53
N ALA A 69 -0.30 3.11 10.17
CA ALA A 69 1.04 2.86 10.65
C ALA A 69 1.92 2.61 9.42
N ALA A 70 3.11 3.19 9.38
CA ALA A 70 3.99 3.06 8.22
C ALA A 70 5.44 2.87 8.61
N PHE A 71 6.14 2.05 7.82
CA PHE A 71 7.60 2.03 7.79
C PHE A 71 8.11 3.08 6.81
N THR A 72 9.09 3.87 7.23
CA THR A 72 9.80 4.81 6.35
C THR A 72 11.31 4.61 6.45
N GLY A 73 12.04 5.03 5.42
CA GLY A 73 13.50 4.91 5.35
C GLY A 73 13.99 3.64 4.64
N MET A 74 15.29 3.63 4.30
CA MET A 74 15.94 2.57 3.52
C MET A 74 17.10 1.97 4.33
N GLY A 75 17.27 0.65 4.28
CA GLY A 75 18.39 -0.04 4.92
C GLY A 75 18.31 -0.03 6.46
N LYS A 76 19.33 0.52 7.12
CA LYS A 76 19.47 0.53 8.59
C LYS A 76 18.77 1.71 9.28
N SER A 77 18.35 2.73 8.52
CA SER A 77 17.73 3.96 9.06
C SER A 77 16.20 3.90 8.95
N LYS A 78 15.60 2.76 9.30
CA LYS A 78 14.14 2.62 9.23
C LYS A 78 13.47 3.25 10.42
N ARG A 79 12.35 3.89 10.19
CA ARG A 79 11.55 4.55 11.22
C ARG A 79 10.13 4.03 11.15
N ILE A 80 9.54 3.84 12.31
CA ILE A 80 8.13 3.50 12.45
C ILE A 80 7.39 4.79 12.72
N ILE A 81 6.32 5.01 11.97
CA ILE A 81 5.49 6.20 12.10
C ILE A 81 4.07 5.75 12.40
N LEU A 82 3.53 6.18 13.54
CA LEU A 82 2.17 5.91 13.98
C LEU A 82 1.34 7.20 13.90
N GLY A 83 0.15 7.11 13.30
CA GLY A 83 -0.79 8.23 13.34
C GLY A 83 -1.42 8.40 14.73
N ASP A 84 -1.60 9.64 15.15
CA ASP A 84 -2.38 9.99 16.36
C ASP A 84 -3.77 9.34 16.41
N THR A 85 -4.47 9.27 15.28
CA THR A 85 -5.79 8.61 15.16
C THR A 85 -5.78 7.12 15.47
N LEU A 86 -4.64 6.44 15.29
CA LEU A 86 -4.44 5.06 15.69
C LEU A 86 -4.19 5.00 17.20
N LEU A 87 -3.30 5.86 17.73
CA LEU A 87 -2.95 5.90 19.15
C LEU A 87 -4.13 6.23 20.06
N GLU A 88 -5.05 7.09 19.62
CA GLU A 88 -6.19 7.55 20.44
C GLU A 88 -7.35 6.54 20.53
N LYS A 89 -7.50 5.66 19.53
CA LYS A 89 -8.71 4.83 19.35
C LYS A 89 -8.48 3.34 19.48
N PHE A 90 -7.23 2.91 19.49
CA PHE A 90 -6.84 1.50 19.54
C PHE A 90 -6.12 1.20 20.85
N THR A 91 -6.32 -0.01 21.38
CA THR A 91 -5.57 -0.49 22.54
C THR A 91 -4.15 -0.88 22.12
N PRO A 92 -3.19 -0.99 23.06
CA PRO A 92 -1.83 -1.44 22.74
C PRO A 92 -1.77 -2.77 21.97
N GLU A 93 -2.63 -3.74 22.29
CA GLU A 93 -2.75 -5.03 21.60
C GLU A 93 -3.23 -4.88 20.16
N GLU A 94 -4.21 -4.00 19.93
CA GLU A 94 -4.72 -3.73 18.60
C GLU A 94 -3.70 -2.97 17.74
N ILE A 95 -2.95 -2.03 18.34
CA ILE A 95 -1.85 -1.33 17.66
C ILE A 95 -0.73 -2.31 17.32
N GLU A 96 -0.38 -3.21 18.26
CA GLU A 96 0.58 -4.28 18.03
C GLU A 96 0.16 -5.15 16.85
N PHE A 97 -1.13 -5.50 16.76
CA PHE A 97 -1.67 -6.27 15.65
C PHE A 97 -1.56 -5.53 14.30
N VAL A 98 -2.02 -4.27 14.24
CA VAL A 98 -1.92 -3.46 13.01
C VAL A 98 -0.46 -3.35 12.57
N PHE A 99 0.45 -3.17 13.52
CA PHE A 99 1.87 -3.10 13.23
C PHE A 99 2.44 -4.45 12.76
N ALA A 100 2.05 -5.56 13.37
CA ALA A 100 2.44 -6.90 12.94
C ALA A 100 1.96 -7.23 11.51
N HIS A 101 0.79 -6.73 11.11
CA HIS A 101 0.29 -6.84 9.74
C HIS A 101 1.21 -6.10 8.74
N GLU A 102 1.58 -4.85 9.03
CA GLU A 102 2.54 -4.09 8.22
C GLU A 102 3.92 -4.78 8.14
N MET A 103 4.36 -5.38 9.24
CA MET A 103 5.57 -6.20 9.26
C MET A 103 5.45 -7.42 8.37
N GLY A 104 4.27 -8.04 8.28
CA GLY A 104 4.00 -9.14 7.35
C GLY A 104 4.21 -8.75 5.90
N HIS A 105 3.79 -7.55 5.50
CA HIS A 105 4.09 -7.02 4.16
C HIS A 105 5.58 -6.83 3.91
N TYR A 106 6.29 -6.34 4.92
CA TYR A 106 7.72 -6.15 4.84
C TYR A 106 8.47 -7.50 4.76
N ALA A 107 8.16 -8.45 5.65
CA ALA A 107 8.80 -9.76 5.75
C ALA A 107 8.66 -10.55 4.44
N ASN A 108 7.47 -10.51 3.84
CA ASN A 108 7.18 -11.20 2.58
C ASN A 108 7.57 -10.39 1.32
N ARG A 109 8.21 -9.22 1.49
CA ARG A 109 8.68 -8.33 0.41
C ARG A 109 7.56 -7.94 -0.58
N HIS A 110 6.34 -7.73 -0.09
CA HIS A 110 5.16 -7.41 -0.92
C HIS A 110 5.39 -6.17 -1.77
N LEU A 111 5.98 -5.12 -1.21
CA LEU A 111 6.29 -3.90 -1.96
C LEU A 111 7.22 -4.17 -3.15
N THR A 112 8.28 -4.95 -2.97
CA THR A 112 9.21 -5.29 -4.05
C THR A 112 8.52 -6.12 -5.14
N LYS A 113 7.71 -7.11 -4.75
CA LYS A 113 6.92 -7.91 -5.69
C LYS A 113 5.94 -7.03 -6.48
N LEU A 114 5.23 -6.12 -5.81
CA LEU A 114 4.30 -5.17 -6.45
C LEU A 114 5.02 -4.23 -7.43
N VAL A 115 6.19 -3.69 -7.06
CA VAL A 115 6.98 -2.85 -7.95
C VAL A 115 7.41 -3.62 -9.20
N LEU A 116 7.84 -4.88 -9.05
CA LEU A 116 8.20 -5.72 -10.19
C LEU A 116 7.00 -6.00 -11.10
N ILE A 117 5.87 -6.43 -10.53
CA ILE A 117 4.63 -6.70 -11.26
C ILE A 117 4.16 -5.44 -11.99
N SER A 118 4.15 -4.29 -11.30
CA SER A 118 3.76 -3.01 -11.87
C SER A 118 4.68 -2.60 -13.01
N THR A 119 6.00 -2.78 -12.87
CA THR A 119 6.97 -2.46 -13.92
C THR A 119 6.70 -3.29 -15.17
N VAL A 120 6.58 -4.61 -15.02
CA VAL A 120 6.29 -5.52 -16.14
C VAL A 120 4.96 -5.16 -16.80
N SER A 121 3.92 -4.92 -16.00
CA SER A 121 2.59 -4.50 -16.47
C SER A 121 2.67 -3.20 -17.27
N THR A 122 3.40 -2.19 -16.78
CA THR A 122 3.55 -0.91 -17.50
C THR A 122 4.23 -1.09 -18.85
N PHE A 123 5.34 -1.84 -18.94
CA PHE A 123 6.00 -2.09 -20.22
C PHE A 123 5.11 -2.86 -21.19
N LEU A 124 4.41 -3.89 -20.70
CA LEU A 124 3.48 -4.66 -21.51
C LEU A 124 2.31 -3.81 -22.01
N GLY A 125 1.74 -2.98 -21.13
CA GLY A 125 0.65 -2.06 -21.45
C GLY A 125 1.07 -1.06 -22.52
N LEU A 126 2.21 -0.40 -22.35
CA LEU A 126 2.74 0.53 -23.35
C LEU A 126 3.01 -0.16 -24.70
N TYR A 127 3.53 -1.38 -24.69
CA TYR A 127 3.76 -2.16 -25.91
C TYR A 127 2.44 -2.49 -26.63
N ILE A 128 1.47 -3.08 -25.92
CA ILE A 128 0.16 -3.43 -26.49
C ILE A 128 -0.57 -2.17 -26.99
N THR A 129 -0.59 -1.11 -26.18
CA THR A 129 -1.19 0.17 -26.55
C THR A 129 -0.52 0.75 -27.79
N SER A 130 0.81 0.71 -27.89
CA SER A 130 1.53 1.20 -29.07
C SER A 130 1.16 0.43 -30.34
N LEU A 131 1.03 -0.90 -30.25
CA LEU A 131 0.56 -1.73 -31.36
C LEU A 131 -0.87 -1.37 -31.75
N LEU A 132 -1.80 -1.32 -30.80
CA LEU A 132 -3.20 -0.98 -31.10
C LEU A 132 -3.30 0.42 -31.71
N PHE A 133 -2.67 1.41 -31.08
CA PHE A 133 -2.68 2.80 -31.54
C PHE A 133 -2.17 2.92 -32.97
N SER A 134 -0.96 2.41 -33.27
CA SER A 134 -0.39 2.51 -34.61
C SER A 134 -1.23 1.81 -35.69
N ASN A 135 -1.88 0.70 -35.37
CA ASN A 135 -2.68 -0.07 -36.34
C ASN A 135 -4.10 0.45 -36.53
N THR A 136 -4.64 1.26 -35.61
CA THR A 136 -6.04 1.73 -35.69
C THR A 136 -6.19 3.22 -36.00
N LEU A 137 -5.11 4.01 -36.03
CA LEU A 137 -5.16 5.46 -36.34
C LEU A 137 -6.02 5.79 -37.56
N GLY A 138 -5.81 5.08 -38.67
CA GLY A 138 -6.54 5.32 -39.91
C GLY A 138 -8.04 5.04 -39.81
N LEU A 139 -8.47 4.11 -38.94
CA LEU A 139 -9.89 3.81 -38.70
C LEU A 139 -10.61 4.98 -38.02
N PHE A 140 -9.86 5.79 -37.27
CA PHE A 140 -10.37 6.98 -36.59
C PHE A 140 -10.09 8.28 -37.37
N GLY A 141 -9.65 8.17 -38.63
CA GLY A 141 -9.41 9.31 -39.52
C GLY A 141 -8.10 10.05 -39.28
N PHE A 142 -7.19 9.49 -38.48
CA PHE A 142 -5.86 10.07 -38.26
C PHE A 142 -4.86 9.54 -39.30
N THR A 143 -3.99 10.42 -39.76
CA THR A 143 -2.97 10.10 -40.77
C THR A 143 -1.63 9.76 -40.14
N ASN A 144 -1.37 10.28 -38.94
CA ASN A 144 -0.09 10.16 -38.26
C ASN A 144 -0.24 10.06 -36.73
N GLN A 145 0.65 9.30 -36.09
CA GLN A 145 0.65 9.06 -34.64
C GLN A 145 1.06 10.28 -33.80
N TYR A 146 1.69 11.28 -34.42
CA TYR A 146 2.12 12.51 -33.75
C TYR A 146 1.03 13.60 -33.72
N GLU A 147 -0.14 13.33 -34.29
CA GLU A 147 -1.27 14.25 -34.23
C GLU A 147 -1.79 14.36 -32.80
N ILE A 148 -1.80 15.58 -32.25
CA ILE A 148 -2.32 15.84 -30.89
C ILE A 148 -3.78 15.40 -30.76
N ALA A 149 -4.55 15.50 -31.86
CA ALA A 149 -5.93 15.05 -31.93
C ALA A 149 -6.12 13.53 -31.71
N ALA A 150 -5.06 12.72 -31.87
CA ALA A 150 -5.08 11.27 -31.63
C ALA A 150 -4.83 10.90 -30.15
N LEU A 151 -4.42 11.84 -29.28
CA LEU A 151 -4.18 11.56 -27.86
C LEU A 151 -5.38 10.95 -27.10
N PRO A 152 -6.65 11.36 -27.34
CA PRO A 152 -7.80 10.70 -26.72
C PRO A 152 -7.88 9.21 -27.05
N LEU A 153 -7.53 8.80 -28.27
CA LEU A 153 -7.50 7.39 -28.66
C LEU A 153 -6.40 6.63 -27.91
N LEU A 154 -5.21 7.24 -27.74
CA LEU A 154 -4.15 6.68 -26.92
C LEU A 154 -4.61 6.48 -25.47
N PHE A 155 -5.25 7.50 -24.87
CA PHE A 155 -5.77 7.41 -23.50
C PHE A 155 -6.90 6.39 -23.37
N LEU A 156 -7.74 6.23 -24.39
CA LEU A 156 -8.76 5.19 -24.42
C LEU A 156 -8.13 3.80 -24.32
N TYR A 157 -7.10 3.51 -25.13
CA TYR A 157 -6.41 2.22 -25.07
C TYR A 157 -5.69 1.98 -23.74
N LEU A 158 -5.04 3.01 -23.19
CA LEU A 158 -4.45 2.93 -21.84
C LEU A 158 -5.52 2.66 -20.77
N SER A 159 -6.69 3.29 -20.88
CA SER A 159 -7.80 3.10 -19.94
C SER A 159 -8.38 1.69 -20.03
N ILE A 160 -8.58 1.17 -21.24
CA ILE A 160 -9.05 -0.20 -21.46
C ILE A 160 -8.04 -1.20 -20.90
N TYR A 161 -6.75 -1.01 -21.17
CA TYR A 161 -5.69 -1.85 -20.62
C TYR A 161 -5.70 -1.83 -19.08
N GLY A 162 -5.80 -0.64 -18.48
CA GLY A 162 -5.90 -0.47 -17.03
C GLY A 162 -7.13 -1.20 -16.45
N LEU A 163 -8.29 -1.05 -17.07
CA LEU A 163 -9.52 -1.71 -16.62
C LEU A 163 -9.39 -3.24 -16.65
N ILE A 164 -8.84 -3.81 -17.73
CA ILE A 164 -8.63 -5.26 -17.88
C ILE A 164 -7.61 -5.79 -16.86
N THR A 165 -6.58 -5.03 -16.56
CA THR A 165 -5.52 -5.46 -15.63
C THR A 165 -5.86 -5.27 -14.16
N THR A 166 -6.81 -4.39 -13.83
CA THR A 166 -7.30 -4.16 -12.45
C THR A 166 -7.60 -5.44 -11.66
N PRO A 167 -8.44 -6.39 -12.15
CA PRO A 167 -8.72 -7.62 -11.39
C PRO A 167 -7.46 -8.47 -11.17
N ILE A 168 -6.52 -8.48 -12.11
CA ILE A 168 -5.26 -9.24 -12.00
C ILE A 168 -4.41 -8.67 -10.87
N THR A 169 -4.22 -7.35 -10.84
CA THR A 169 -3.46 -6.70 -9.76
C THR A 169 -4.16 -6.88 -8.41
N ASN A 170 -5.48 -6.81 -8.37
CA ASN A 170 -6.27 -7.01 -7.16
C ASN A 170 -6.16 -8.43 -6.60
N ILE A 171 -5.99 -9.47 -7.44
CA ILE A 171 -5.71 -10.83 -6.96
C ILE A 171 -4.40 -10.89 -6.17
N PHE A 172 -3.33 -10.29 -6.69
CA PHE A 172 -2.04 -10.24 -5.97
C PHE A 172 -2.13 -9.45 -4.68
N SER A 173 -2.79 -8.29 -4.69
CA SER A 173 -3.01 -7.48 -3.49
C SER A 173 -3.76 -8.28 -2.41
N ARG A 174 -4.88 -8.94 -2.76
CA ARG A 174 -5.64 -9.76 -1.81
C ARG A 174 -4.83 -10.93 -1.27
N LYS A 175 -3.99 -11.56 -2.09
CA LYS A 175 -3.07 -12.61 -1.65
C LYS A 175 -2.08 -12.07 -0.59
N TYR A 176 -1.53 -10.88 -0.82
CA TYR A 176 -0.60 -10.24 0.11
C TYR A 176 -1.26 -9.85 1.43
N GLU A 177 -2.53 -9.46 1.43
CA GLU A 177 -3.31 -9.26 2.65
C GLU A 177 -3.44 -10.55 3.47
N TRP A 178 -3.72 -11.69 2.82
CA TRP A 178 -3.80 -12.98 3.52
C TRP A 178 -2.46 -13.39 4.14
N GLU A 179 -1.36 -13.20 3.40
CA GLU A 179 -0.01 -13.46 3.90
C GLU A 179 0.34 -12.55 5.10
N ALA A 180 -0.07 -11.28 5.07
CA ALA A 180 0.14 -10.32 6.15
C ALA A 180 -0.74 -10.60 7.39
N ASP A 181 -2.01 -10.96 7.19
CA ASP A 181 -2.93 -11.37 8.27
C ASP A 181 -2.44 -12.63 8.98
N THR A 182 -2.00 -13.63 8.21
CA THR A 182 -1.42 -14.86 8.74
C THR A 182 -0.20 -14.54 9.60
N TYR A 183 0.72 -13.74 9.06
CA TYR A 183 1.92 -13.33 9.78
C TYR A 183 1.60 -12.61 11.09
N ALA A 184 0.61 -11.70 11.08
CA ALA A 184 0.19 -10.96 12.26
C ALA A 184 -0.41 -11.90 13.32
N LEU A 185 -1.30 -12.82 12.94
CA LEU A 185 -1.87 -13.84 13.83
C LEU A 185 -0.81 -14.75 14.44
N GLU A 186 0.15 -15.23 13.64
CA GLU A 186 1.24 -16.08 14.12
C GLU A 186 2.17 -15.36 15.10
N THR A 187 2.36 -14.05 14.90
CA THR A 187 3.30 -13.22 15.68
C THR A 187 2.70 -12.74 16.99
N THR A 188 1.45 -12.27 16.97
CA THR A 188 0.78 -11.73 18.17
C THR A 188 0.06 -12.82 18.97
N ARG A 189 -0.36 -13.90 18.31
CA ARG A 189 -1.19 -14.98 18.90
C ARG A 189 -2.47 -14.44 19.57
N ASP A 190 -2.97 -13.29 19.12
CA ASP A 190 -4.15 -12.63 19.69
C ASP A 190 -5.23 -12.45 18.63
N ARG A 191 -6.15 -13.42 18.56
CA ARG A 191 -7.31 -13.40 17.67
C ARG A 191 -8.30 -12.29 18.04
N ALA A 192 -8.43 -11.95 19.32
CA ALA A 192 -9.40 -10.94 19.76
C ALA A 192 -8.95 -9.55 19.30
N ALA A 193 -7.67 -9.24 19.46
CA ALA A 193 -7.07 -7.99 18.95
C ALA A 193 -7.13 -7.90 17.42
N PHE A 194 -6.94 -9.01 16.68
CA PHE A 194 -7.16 -9.06 15.23
C PHE A 194 -8.57 -8.60 14.87
N ILE A 195 -9.59 -9.25 15.46
CA ILE A 195 -10.98 -9.01 15.08
C ILE A 195 -11.39 -7.58 15.45
N SER A 196 -11.07 -7.14 16.67
CA SER A 196 -11.41 -5.82 17.16
C SER A 196 -10.74 -4.71 16.35
N SER A 197 -9.44 -4.84 16.04
CA SER A 197 -8.72 -3.85 15.22
C SER A 197 -9.28 -3.76 13.80
N MET A 198 -9.60 -4.90 13.17
CA MET A 198 -10.22 -4.94 11.84
C MET A 198 -11.61 -4.28 11.82
N GLU A 199 -12.43 -4.53 12.85
CA GLU A 199 -13.75 -3.89 12.98
C GLU A 199 -13.61 -2.37 13.16
N LYS A 200 -12.70 -1.90 14.02
CA LYS A 200 -12.45 -0.47 14.23
C LYS A 200 -11.90 0.20 12.97
N LEU A 201 -10.98 -0.44 12.26
CA LEU A 201 -10.46 0.07 10.98
C LEU A 201 -11.56 0.18 9.93
N ALA A 202 -12.44 -0.82 9.85
CA ALA A 202 -13.57 -0.78 8.94
C ALA A 202 -14.58 0.32 9.29
N GLU A 203 -14.89 0.50 10.58
CA GLU A 203 -15.77 1.57 11.05
C GLU A 203 -15.20 2.96 10.74
N GLN A 204 -13.91 3.18 11.00
CA GLN A 204 -13.25 4.46 10.70
C GLN A 204 -13.20 4.78 9.21
N ASN A 205 -13.04 3.75 8.37
CA ASN A 205 -12.98 3.91 6.92
C ASN A 205 -14.35 3.85 6.23
N LEU A 206 -15.44 3.61 6.98
CA LEU A 206 -16.78 3.35 6.45
C LEU A 206 -16.77 2.22 5.40
N SER A 207 -15.99 1.17 5.68
CA SER A 207 -15.80 0.05 4.77
C SER A 207 -17.04 -0.82 4.68
N GLU A 208 -17.44 -1.17 3.46
CA GLU A 208 -18.47 -2.18 3.21
C GLU A 208 -18.03 -3.55 3.75
N ARG A 209 -18.84 -4.14 4.62
CA ARG A 209 -18.48 -5.39 5.31
C ARG A 209 -18.64 -6.60 4.39
N THR A 210 -19.66 -6.58 3.55
CA THR A 210 -20.06 -7.70 2.69
C THR A 210 -20.38 -7.20 1.28
N PRO A 211 -19.36 -6.73 0.52
CA PRO A 211 -19.57 -6.28 -0.84
C PRO A 211 -20.04 -7.43 -1.74
N ASN A 212 -20.71 -7.08 -2.85
CA ASN A 212 -21.03 -8.06 -3.88
C ASN A 212 -19.75 -8.74 -4.42
N LYS A 213 -19.79 -10.07 -4.59
CA LYS A 213 -18.62 -10.87 -5.01
C LYS A 213 -17.98 -10.38 -6.32
N ILE A 214 -18.77 -9.90 -7.28
CA ILE A 214 -18.27 -9.40 -8.57
C ILE A 214 -17.54 -8.07 -8.36
N ILE A 215 -18.13 -7.17 -7.58
CA ILE A 215 -17.51 -5.86 -7.26
C ILE A 215 -16.22 -6.07 -6.47
N GLU A 216 -16.21 -6.96 -5.50
CA GLU A 216 -15.01 -7.32 -4.74
C GLU A 216 -13.92 -7.88 -5.67
N PHE A 217 -14.29 -8.82 -6.54
CA PHE A 217 -13.34 -9.43 -7.47
C PHE A 217 -12.71 -8.40 -8.40
N LEU A 218 -13.53 -7.54 -9.01
CA LEU A 218 -13.10 -6.56 -10.00
C LEU A 218 -12.33 -5.40 -9.37
N PHE A 219 -12.82 -4.82 -8.28
CA PHE A 219 -12.38 -3.49 -7.83
C PHE A 219 -11.72 -3.47 -6.46
N HIS A 220 -11.91 -4.48 -5.60
CA HIS A 220 -11.33 -4.45 -4.26
C HIS A 220 -9.91 -5.02 -4.24
N SER A 221 -8.95 -4.22 -3.81
CA SER A 221 -7.57 -4.64 -3.56
C SER A 221 -7.41 -5.47 -2.28
N HIS A 222 -8.38 -5.42 -1.38
CA HIS A 222 -8.39 -6.14 -0.10
C HIS A 222 -9.57 -7.12 -0.06
N PRO A 223 -9.44 -8.28 0.61
CA PRO A 223 -10.57 -9.14 0.88
C PRO A 223 -11.60 -8.41 1.75
N SER A 224 -12.88 -8.78 1.62
CA SER A 224 -13.92 -8.18 2.49
C SER A 224 -13.63 -8.41 3.97
N LEU A 225 -14.06 -7.45 4.81
CA LEU A 225 -13.92 -7.55 6.27
C LEU A 225 -14.49 -8.87 6.80
N SER A 226 -15.66 -9.28 6.30
CA SER A 226 -16.30 -10.53 6.70
C SER A 226 -15.40 -11.75 6.49
N LYS A 227 -14.71 -11.83 5.35
CA LYS A 227 -13.80 -12.95 5.03
C LYS A 227 -12.57 -12.93 5.92
N ARG A 228 -12.01 -11.75 6.21
CA ARG A 228 -10.82 -11.62 7.09
C ARG A 228 -11.16 -12.02 8.53
N ILE A 229 -12.31 -11.60 9.03
CA ILE A 229 -12.80 -12.00 10.37
C ILE A 229 -13.09 -13.51 10.42
N GLU A 230 -13.76 -14.06 9.40
CA GLU A 230 -14.03 -15.50 9.30
C GLU A 230 -12.73 -16.31 9.25
N PHE A 231 -11.75 -15.86 8.46
CA PHE A 231 -10.42 -16.43 8.40
C PHE A 231 -9.78 -16.47 9.80
N ALA A 232 -9.72 -15.34 10.50
CA ALA A 232 -9.13 -15.29 11.84
C ALA A 232 -9.85 -16.18 12.87
N ARG A 233 -11.19 -16.31 12.77
CA ARG A 233 -11.98 -17.22 13.64
C ARG A 233 -11.62 -18.69 13.44
N ASN A 234 -11.34 -19.08 12.20
CA ASN A 234 -11.04 -20.46 11.83
C ASN A 234 -9.54 -20.79 11.84
N TYR A 235 -8.67 -19.78 11.99
CA TYR A 235 -7.22 -19.96 11.98
C TYR A 235 -6.74 -20.65 13.26
N GLU A 236 -5.95 -21.73 13.15
CA GLU A 236 -5.38 -22.44 14.30
C GLU A 236 -4.19 -21.65 14.86
N LEU A 237 -4.33 -21.16 16.10
CA LEU A 237 -3.31 -20.40 16.82
C LEU A 237 -2.39 -21.29 17.65
#